data_AF-A0A9P4H246-F1
#
_entry.id   AF-A0A9P4H246-F1
#
_cell.length_a   1.000
_cell.length_b   1.000
_cell.length_c   1.000
_cell.angle_alpha   90.00
_cell.angle_beta   90.00
_cell.angle_gamma   90.00
#
_symmetry.space_group_name_H-M   'P 1'
#
loop_
_entity.id
_entity.type
_entity.pdbx_description
1 polymer ?
#
loop_
_entity_poly.entity_id
_entity_poly.type
_entity_poly.pdbx_seq_one_letter_code
_entity_poly.pdbx_strand_id
1 'polypeptide(L)'
;MTQRPNFPNRLGDRQPTTPDVQEYHDLGATKAFKPTTWATDCPTPQSFSSHYPTPAPPALRSPMYAPTRQSTGSPALYNSPYATGPSMPPMAMFSQQRVNQQHVLARIQSLLHDTLHSWPHQEILILSKYLLSHVVPLSIKGQLGPHGLVCVQDIFMTIGHEGARSYMALAINAPGEVKVLLKGVAEDIGVERWKDNEAGVECLRQGFDNVAVDEWRKVSRGLNQVMERR
;
A
#
# COMPACT_ATOMS: atom_id res chain seq x y z
N MET A 1 4.03 -41.41 -36.92
CA MET A 1 2.82 -42.00 -36.31
C MET A 1 3.08 -42.09 -34.82
N THR A 2 2.54 -41.16 -34.03
CA THR A 2 2.83 -41.06 -32.60
C THR A 2 1.49 -41.13 -31.86
N GLN A 3 1.28 -42.24 -31.14
CA GLN A 3 0.06 -42.49 -30.36
C GLN A 3 0.03 -41.54 -29.15
N ARG A 4 -1.10 -40.83 -28.97
CA ARG A 4 -1.41 -40.06 -27.76
C ARG A 4 -1.99 -40.99 -26.69
N PRO A 5 -1.67 -40.81 -25.41
CA PRO A 5 -2.28 -41.58 -24.33
C PRO A 5 -3.72 -41.11 -24.07
N ASN A 6 -4.59 -42.09 -23.86
CA ASN A 6 -6.01 -42.00 -23.59
C ASN A 6 -6.22 -41.83 -22.07
N PHE A 7 -6.87 -40.74 -21.63
CA PHE A 7 -7.24 -40.54 -20.23
C PHE A 7 -8.73 -40.84 -20.03
N PRO A 8 -9.11 -41.67 -19.03
CA PRO A 8 -10.51 -42.01 -18.81
C PRO A 8 -11.29 -40.87 -18.14
N ASN A 9 -12.37 -40.46 -18.81
CA ASN A 9 -13.45 -39.66 -18.23
C ASN A 9 -14.09 -40.40 -17.04
N ARG A 10 -14.06 -39.79 -15.86
CA ARG A 10 -15.04 -40.06 -14.79
C ARG A 10 -15.65 -38.75 -14.32
N LEU A 11 -16.75 -38.37 -14.98
CA LEU A 11 -17.77 -37.52 -14.39
C LEU A 11 -18.43 -38.32 -13.25
N GLY A 12 -18.32 -37.79 -12.02
CA GLY A 12 -19.22 -38.11 -10.93
C GLY A 12 -19.96 -36.84 -10.58
N ASP A 13 -21.25 -36.81 -10.87
CA ASP A 13 -22.18 -35.74 -10.50
C ASP A 13 -22.14 -35.48 -8.99
N ARG A 14 -21.63 -34.32 -8.58
CA ARG A 14 -21.90 -33.73 -7.27
C ARG A 14 -22.59 -32.39 -7.47
N GLN A 15 -23.87 -32.40 -7.14
CA GLN A 15 -24.77 -31.26 -7.07
C GLN A 15 -24.19 -30.18 -6.11
N PRO A 16 -24.12 -28.90 -6.51
CA PRO A 16 -23.72 -27.83 -5.61
C PRO A 16 -24.87 -27.48 -4.67
N THR A 17 -24.78 -27.88 -3.41
CA THR A 17 -25.55 -27.27 -2.32
C THR A 17 -25.00 -25.87 -2.08
N THR A 18 -25.77 -24.85 -2.45
CA THR A 18 -25.54 -23.45 -2.08
C THR A 18 -25.66 -23.28 -0.56
N PRO A 19 -24.61 -22.86 0.17
CA PRO A 19 -24.79 -22.30 1.49
C PRO A 19 -25.18 -20.82 1.39
N ASP A 20 -26.06 -20.46 2.31
CA ASP A 20 -26.70 -19.19 2.58
C ASP A 20 -25.76 -17.98 2.52
N VAL A 21 -26.19 -16.92 1.81
CA VAL A 21 -25.44 -15.66 1.64
C VAL A 21 -25.62 -14.71 2.84
N GLN A 22 -26.37 -15.13 3.87
CA GLN A 22 -26.77 -14.26 4.98
C GLN A 22 -25.75 -14.20 6.15
N GLU A 23 -24.75 -15.07 6.22
CA GLU A 23 -23.83 -15.19 7.38
C GLU A 23 -22.52 -14.38 7.24
N TYR A 24 -22.39 -13.51 6.23
CA TYR A 24 -21.17 -12.71 6.02
C TYR A 24 -21.20 -11.30 6.66
N HIS A 25 -22.30 -10.91 7.31
CA HIS A 25 -22.44 -9.56 7.87
C HIS A 25 -22.16 -9.42 9.37
N ASP A 26 -21.92 -10.52 10.12
CA ASP A 26 -21.82 -10.46 11.59
C ASP A 26 -20.44 -10.76 12.20
N LEU A 27 -19.37 -10.89 11.40
CA LEU A 27 -18.02 -11.15 11.93
C LEU A 27 -17.10 -9.92 12.00
N GLY A 28 -17.64 -8.71 11.83
CA GLY A 28 -16.91 -7.44 11.93
C GLY A 28 -16.38 -7.05 13.33
N ALA A 29 -16.43 -7.94 14.33
CA ALA A 29 -16.16 -7.58 15.73
C ALA A 29 -15.12 -8.44 16.47
N THR A 30 -14.45 -9.40 15.83
CA THR A 30 -13.36 -10.13 16.52
C THR A 30 -12.03 -9.41 16.34
N LYS A 31 -11.75 -8.55 17.32
CA LYS A 31 -10.43 -8.02 17.68
C LYS A 31 -9.40 -9.15 17.84
N ALA A 32 -8.69 -9.52 16.78
CA ALA A 32 -7.39 -10.21 16.89
C ALA A 32 -6.62 -10.26 15.55
N PHE A 33 -6.60 -9.18 14.76
CA PHE A 33 -5.63 -9.09 13.67
C PHE A 33 -4.33 -8.50 14.23
N LYS A 34 -3.35 -9.36 14.53
CA LYS A 34 -1.95 -8.93 14.69
C LYS A 34 -1.27 -9.12 13.34
N PRO A 35 -1.10 -8.08 12.51
CA PRO A 35 -0.25 -8.21 11.34
C PRO A 35 1.14 -8.60 11.84
N THR A 36 1.65 -9.74 11.38
CA THR A 36 3.10 -10.02 11.48
C THR A 36 3.77 -9.11 10.47
N THR A 37 4.04 -7.88 10.90
CA THR A 37 4.90 -6.93 10.23
C THR A 37 6.30 -7.53 10.22
N TRP A 38 6.70 -8.10 9.08
CA TRP A 38 8.09 -8.08 8.68
C TRP A 38 8.40 -6.61 8.40
N ALA A 39 8.79 -5.88 9.45
CA ALA A 39 9.27 -4.53 9.32
C ALA A 39 10.55 -4.58 8.49
N THR A 40 10.41 -4.39 7.18
CA THR A 40 11.49 -3.79 6.40
C THR A 40 11.61 -2.38 6.94
N ASP A 41 12.64 -2.15 7.75
CA ASP A 41 13.04 -0.83 8.22
C ASP A 41 13.04 0.13 7.03
N CYS A 42 12.01 0.97 6.92
CA CYS A 42 12.13 2.16 6.12
C CYS A 42 13.28 2.94 6.75
N PRO A 43 14.36 3.26 6.01
CA PRO A 43 15.42 4.08 6.56
C PRO A 43 14.79 5.41 6.95
N THR A 44 14.63 5.59 8.26
CA THR A 44 14.36 6.91 8.82
C THR A 44 15.52 7.77 8.33
N PRO A 45 15.28 8.95 7.73
CA PRO A 45 16.38 9.83 7.35
C PRO A 45 17.20 10.08 8.62
N GLN A 46 18.39 9.48 8.65
CA GLN A 46 19.32 9.66 9.75
C GLN A 46 19.59 11.15 9.83
N SER A 47 19.12 11.73 10.92
CA SER A 47 19.52 13.06 11.32
C SER A 47 21.02 12.97 11.54
N PHE A 48 21.81 13.47 10.58
CA PHE A 48 23.24 13.66 10.77
C PHE A 48 23.39 14.62 11.95
N SER A 49 23.67 14.06 13.12
CA SER A 49 24.02 14.80 14.31
C SER A 49 25.40 15.39 14.08
N SER A 50 25.44 16.58 13.49
CA SER A 50 26.67 17.33 13.31
C SER A 50 27.19 17.74 14.68
N HIS A 51 28.22 17.05 15.16
CA HIS A 51 28.97 17.44 16.34
C HIS A 51 29.77 18.71 16.05
N TYR A 52 29.13 19.86 16.20
CA TYR A 52 29.83 21.12 16.33
C TYR A 52 30.27 21.31 17.79
N PRO A 53 31.55 21.60 18.05
CA PRO A 53 31.99 21.98 19.39
C PRO A 53 31.33 23.31 19.78
N THR A 54 30.62 23.29 20.91
CA THR A 54 29.94 24.44 21.50
C THR A 54 30.98 25.46 22.01
N PRO A 55 31.03 26.70 21.49
CA PRO A 55 31.82 27.74 22.11
C PRO A 55 31.11 28.25 23.38
N ALA A 56 31.88 28.47 24.44
CA ALA A 56 31.41 28.91 25.74
C ALA A 56 30.61 30.24 25.65
N PRO A 57 29.53 30.40 26.44
CA PRO A 57 28.77 31.64 26.48
C PRO A 57 29.59 32.75 27.17
N PRO A 58 29.66 33.97 26.60
CA PRO A 58 30.27 35.11 27.28
C PRO A 58 29.41 35.57 28.47
N ALA A 59 30.10 35.98 29.53
CA ALA A 59 29.54 36.36 30.83
C ALA A 59 28.52 37.51 30.75
N LEU A 60 27.43 37.32 31.50
CA LEU A 60 26.44 38.32 31.87
C LEU A 60 27.09 39.60 32.38
N ARG A 61 26.88 40.72 31.68
CA ARG A 61 27.08 42.07 32.21
C ARG A 61 25.72 42.66 32.58
N SER A 62 25.62 43.07 33.84
CA SER A 62 24.45 43.60 34.53
C SER A 62 23.83 44.83 33.83
N PRO A 63 22.52 45.08 34.02
CA PRO A 63 21.87 46.30 33.53
C PRO A 63 22.21 47.47 34.47
N MET A 64 22.81 48.52 33.92
CA MET A 64 23.01 49.78 34.62
C MET A 64 21.90 50.75 34.17
N TYR A 65 21.00 51.09 35.10
CA TYR A 65 19.98 52.13 34.93
C TYR A 65 20.64 53.50 34.82
N ALA A 66 20.19 54.33 33.86
CA ALA A 66 20.35 55.78 33.89
C ALA A 66 19.28 56.48 33.01
N PRO A 67 18.95 57.77 33.28
CA PRO A 67 17.57 58.26 33.22
C PRO A 67 17.20 59.05 31.95
N THR A 68 15.88 59.14 31.78
CA THR A 68 15.09 59.95 30.86
C THR A 68 15.60 61.38 30.67
N ARG A 69 15.71 61.82 29.40
CA ARG A 69 15.56 63.23 29.02
C ARG A 69 14.60 63.37 27.84
N GLN A 70 13.52 64.11 28.10
CA GLN A 70 12.64 64.70 27.12
C GLN A 70 13.40 65.77 26.32
N SER A 71 13.22 65.81 25.01
CA SER A 71 13.47 67.01 24.20
C SER A 71 12.52 67.03 23.01
N THR A 72 11.53 67.90 23.13
CA THR A 72 10.72 68.53 22.07
C THR A 72 11.59 69.09 20.94
N GLY A 73 11.17 68.93 19.67
CA GLY A 73 11.71 69.70 18.55
C GLY A 73 11.47 69.15 17.14
N SER A 74 10.28 69.41 16.59
CA SER A 74 9.96 69.70 15.18
C SER A 74 10.06 68.64 14.06
N PRO A 75 9.22 68.77 13.01
CA PRO A 75 8.95 67.73 12.02
C PRO A 75 9.83 67.88 10.78
N ALA A 76 10.35 66.77 10.26
CA ALA A 76 10.95 66.71 8.94
C ALA A 76 10.32 65.58 8.14
N LEU A 77 9.55 66.00 7.14
CA LEU A 77 9.11 65.22 5.98
C LEU A 77 10.31 64.50 5.36
N TYR A 78 10.37 63.18 5.48
CA TYR A 78 11.09 62.36 4.52
C TYR A 78 10.33 61.05 4.26
N ASN A 79 9.75 60.98 3.07
CA ASN A 79 9.32 59.75 2.43
C ASN A 79 10.50 58.76 2.40
N SER A 80 10.31 57.59 3.00
CA SER A 80 11.11 56.40 2.72
C SER A 80 10.15 55.29 2.29
N PRO A 81 10.03 55.01 0.98
CA PRO A 81 9.50 53.72 0.55
C PRO A 81 10.61 52.68 0.73
N TYR A 82 10.22 51.41 0.89
CA TYR A 82 11.08 50.23 1.04
C TYR A 82 11.55 49.92 2.47
N ALA A 83 10.58 49.68 3.35
CA ALA A 83 10.75 48.68 4.40
C ALA A 83 10.68 47.28 3.76
N THR A 84 11.78 46.87 3.13
CA THR A 84 12.00 45.48 2.69
C THR A 84 12.30 44.67 3.94
N GLY A 85 11.26 44.32 4.69
CA GLY A 85 11.36 43.29 5.71
C GLY A 85 11.84 41.99 5.04
N PRO A 86 12.69 41.19 5.67
CA PRO A 86 13.06 39.89 5.13
C PRO A 86 11.78 39.07 4.97
N SER A 87 11.37 38.88 3.71
CA SER A 87 10.34 37.93 3.34
C SER A 87 10.76 36.60 3.94
N MET A 88 10.01 36.11 4.93
CA MET A 88 10.15 34.73 5.35
C MET A 88 10.07 33.87 4.09
N PRO A 89 11.02 32.94 3.85
CA PRO A 89 10.90 32.03 2.74
C PRO A 89 9.55 31.34 2.90
N PRO A 90 8.74 31.23 1.83
CA PRO A 90 7.51 30.45 1.90
C PRO A 90 7.90 29.09 2.44
N MET A 91 7.36 28.72 3.61
CA MET A 91 7.43 27.35 4.09
C MET A 91 6.99 26.51 2.91
N ALA A 92 7.94 25.79 2.31
CA ALA A 92 7.64 24.82 1.29
C ALA A 92 6.62 23.90 1.95
N MET A 93 5.35 24.06 1.56
CA MET A 93 4.36 23.03 1.82
C MET A 93 5.03 21.77 1.29
N PHE A 94 5.39 20.86 2.19
CA PHE A 94 5.77 19.52 1.81
C PHE A 94 4.63 19.06 0.92
N SER A 95 4.86 19.05 -0.39
CA SER A 95 3.90 18.53 -1.33
C SER A 95 3.81 17.07 -0.96
N GLN A 96 2.77 16.72 -0.20
CA GLN A 96 2.42 15.34 0.02
C GLN A 96 2.22 14.78 -1.37
N GLN A 97 3.26 14.11 -1.87
CA GLN A 97 3.36 13.68 -3.24
C GLN A 97 2.32 12.58 -3.37
N ARG A 98 1.10 12.97 -3.77
CA ARG A 98 -0.03 12.06 -3.84
C ARG A 98 0.37 10.89 -4.71
N VAL A 99 0.17 9.69 -4.19
CA VAL A 99 0.49 8.47 -4.92
C VAL A 99 -0.34 8.46 -6.21
N ASN A 100 0.34 8.55 -7.36
CA ASN A 100 -0.29 8.49 -8.66
C ASN A 100 -0.71 7.04 -8.98
N GLN A 101 -1.74 6.86 -9.78
CA GLN A 101 -2.20 5.56 -10.29
C GLN A 101 -1.07 4.76 -10.97
N GLN A 102 -0.15 5.45 -11.64
CA GLN A 102 1.03 4.81 -12.25
C GLN A 102 1.94 4.16 -11.20
N HIS A 103 2.13 4.79 -10.04
CA HIS A 103 2.94 4.22 -8.96
C HIS A 103 2.25 3.01 -8.32
N VAL A 104 0.92 3.07 -8.16
CA VAL A 104 0.11 1.92 -7.70
C VAL A 104 0.21 0.76 -8.69
N LEU A 105 0.07 1.03 -9.99
CA LEU A 105 0.18 0.03 -11.04
C LEU A 105 1.55 -0.64 -11.03
N ALA A 106 2.62 0.16 -11.01
CA ALA A 106 3.99 -0.34 -11.00
C ALA A 106 4.25 -1.22 -9.75
N ARG A 107 3.71 -0.83 -8.60
CA ARG A 107 3.83 -1.61 -7.37
C ARG A 107 3.09 -2.95 -7.46
N ILE A 108 1.83 -2.95 -7.90
CA ILE A 108 1.06 -4.19 -8.10
C ILE A 108 1.78 -5.11 -9.09
N GLN A 109 2.25 -4.55 -10.21
CA GLN A 109 2.95 -5.30 -11.24
C GLN A 109 4.24 -5.94 -10.72
N SER A 110 5.05 -5.20 -9.95
CA SER A 110 6.25 -5.75 -9.31
C SER A 110 5.91 -6.91 -8.39
N LEU A 111 4.95 -6.73 -7.48
CA LEU A 111 4.56 -7.78 -6.52
C LEU A 111 4.01 -9.04 -7.22
N LEU A 112 3.22 -8.86 -8.27
CA LEU A 112 2.72 -9.99 -9.06
C LEU A 112 3.86 -10.68 -9.82
N HIS A 113 4.82 -9.94 -10.38
CA HIS A 113 5.95 -10.52 -11.08
C HIS A 113 6.84 -11.34 -10.14
N ASP A 114 7.06 -10.85 -8.92
CA ASP A 114 7.84 -11.54 -7.88
C ASP A 114 7.10 -12.75 -7.28
N THR A 115 5.79 -12.89 -7.52
CA THR A 115 4.99 -14.01 -7.01
C THR A 115 4.68 -15.03 -8.12
N LEU A 116 4.44 -14.56 -9.34
CA LEU A 116 3.98 -15.31 -10.51
C LEU A 116 5.09 -15.41 -11.57
N HIS A 117 6.28 -15.89 -11.17
CA HIS A 117 7.48 -15.91 -12.02
C HIS A 117 7.33 -16.63 -13.38
N SER A 118 6.41 -17.59 -13.49
CA SER A 118 6.16 -18.34 -14.73
C SER A 118 5.23 -17.61 -15.70
N TRP A 119 4.62 -16.49 -15.30
CA TRP A 119 3.61 -15.82 -16.10
C TRP A 119 4.22 -14.90 -17.16
N PRO A 120 3.62 -14.83 -18.36
CA PRO A 120 4.02 -13.86 -19.37
C PRO A 120 3.81 -12.41 -18.87
N HIS A 121 4.77 -11.54 -19.17
CA HIS A 121 4.73 -10.13 -18.76
C HIS A 121 3.43 -9.41 -19.18
N GLN A 122 2.89 -9.74 -20.36
CA GLN A 122 1.66 -9.14 -20.87
C GLN A 122 0.44 -9.52 -20.02
N GLU A 123 0.35 -10.75 -19.53
CA GLU A 123 -0.75 -11.20 -18.69
C GLU A 123 -0.70 -10.53 -17.31
N ILE A 124 0.50 -10.44 -16.73
CA ILE A 124 0.75 -9.70 -15.48
C ILE A 124 0.33 -8.23 -15.65
N LEU A 125 0.71 -7.58 -16.75
CA LEU A 125 0.36 -6.17 -16.99
C LEU A 125 -1.16 -5.97 -17.06
N ILE A 126 -1.89 -6.85 -17.75
CA ILE A 126 -3.34 -6.74 -17.89
C ILE A 126 -4.02 -7.04 -16.56
N LEU A 127 -3.60 -8.09 -15.84
CA LEU A 127 -4.12 -8.41 -14.51
C LEU A 127 -3.86 -7.26 -13.53
N SER A 128 -2.68 -6.64 -13.58
CA SER A 128 -2.33 -5.48 -12.75
C SER A 128 -3.25 -4.28 -13.02
N LYS A 129 -3.56 -4.00 -14.30
CA LYS A 129 -4.52 -2.94 -14.68
C LYS A 129 -5.93 -3.26 -14.20
N TYR A 130 -6.33 -4.52 -14.26
CA TYR A 130 -7.60 -4.98 -13.73
C TYR A 130 -7.67 -4.77 -12.21
N LEU A 131 -6.65 -5.19 -11.45
CA LEU A 131 -6.60 -4.98 -10.01
C LEU A 131 -6.56 -3.49 -9.63
N LEU A 132 -5.82 -2.66 -10.37
CA LEU A 132 -5.83 -1.21 -10.20
C LEU A 132 -7.25 -0.62 -10.33
N SER A 133 -8.08 -1.16 -11.23
CA SER A 133 -9.46 -0.72 -11.40
C SER A 133 -10.34 -0.97 -10.17
N HIS A 134 -9.95 -1.90 -9.29
CA HIS A 134 -10.59 -2.11 -7.98
C HIS A 134 -10.05 -1.17 -6.90
N VAL A 135 -8.79 -0.73 -7.00
CA VAL A 135 -8.20 0.22 -6.05
C VAL A 135 -8.80 1.62 -6.19
N VAL A 136 -9.09 2.06 -7.42
CA VAL A 136 -9.60 3.41 -7.68
C VAL A 136 -10.92 3.68 -6.95
N PRO A 137 -11.96 2.81 -7.02
CA PRO A 137 -13.17 2.95 -6.23
C PRO A 137 -12.95 2.98 -4.71
N LEU A 138 -12.00 2.21 -4.18
CA LEU A 138 -11.70 2.24 -2.74
C LEU A 138 -11.18 3.61 -2.30
N SER A 139 -10.34 4.22 -3.13
CA SER A 139 -9.85 5.59 -2.92
C SER A 139 -10.99 6.61 -2.98
N ILE A 140 -11.85 6.53 -4.01
CA ILE A 140 -12.99 7.45 -4.20
C ILE A 140 -13.99 7.35 -3.05
N LYS A 141 -14.24 6.14 -2.53
CA LYS A 141 -15.14 5.90 -1.40
C LYS A 141 -14.52 6.28 -0.04
N GLY A 142 -13.29 6.80 -0.01
CA GLY A 142 -12.59 7.14 1.23
C GLY A 142 -12.18 5.94 2.09
N GLN A 143 -12.27 4.71 1.54
CA GLN A 143 -11.93 3.49 2.27
C GLN A 143 -10.42 3.32 2.49
N LEU A 144 -9.60 4.10 1.79
CA LEU A 144 -8.16 4.18 1.99
C LEU A 144 -7.78 5.35 2.92
N GLY A 145 -8.76 5.99 3.56
CA GLY A 145 -8.57 7.17 4.40
C GLY A 145 -8.83 8.49 3.67
N PRO A 146 -8.83 9.62 4.40
CA PRO A 146 -9.19 10.94 3.87
C PRO A 146 -8.20 11.47 2.82
N HIS A 147 -6.97 10.95 2.83
CA HIS A 147 -5.92 11.30 1.88
C HIS A 147 -5.69 10.22 0.81
N GLY A 148 -6.53 9.18 0.79
CA GLY A 148 -6.31 7.99 -0.03
C GLY A 148 -5.01 7.27 0.37
N LEU A 149 -4.41 6.58 -0.61
CA LEU A 149 -3.15 5.88 -0.40
C LEU A 149 -2.00 6.89 -0.23
N VAL A 150 -1.42 6.93 0.97
CA VAL A 150 -0.33 7.87 1.30
C VAL A 150 1.03 7.30 0.86
N CYS A 151 1.21 5.97 0.94
CA CYS A 151 2.45 5.31 0.55
C CYS A 151 2.18 4.13 -0.40
N VAL A 152 2.98 3.97 -1.45
CA VAL A 152 2.90 2.77 -2.31
C VAL A 152 3.28 1.49 -1.58
N GLN A 153 4.07 1.58 -0.52
CA GLN A 153 4.48 0.43 0.29
C GLN A 153 3.32 -0.14 1.10
N ASP A 154 2.22 0.62 1.25
CA ASP A 154 0.97 0.12 1.81
C ASP A 154 0.33 -0.95 0.91
N ILE A 155 0.82 -1.15 -0.32
CA ILE A 155 0.46 -2.29 -1.17
C ILE A 155 1.54 -3.36 -1.01
N PHE A 156 1.14 -4.54 -0.55
CA PHE A 156 2.06 -5.62 -0.19
C PHE A 156 1.42 -7.00 -0.42
N MET A 157 2.30 -8.00 -0.53
CA MET A 157 1.93 -9.41 -0.44
C MET A 157 1.95 -9.83 1.03
N THR A 158 0.97 -10.61 1.45
CA THR A 158 0.87 -11.11 2.82
C THR A 158 0.44 -12.56 2.86
N ILE A 159 0.89 -13.26 3.89
CA ILE A 159 0.40 -14.59 4.25
C ILE A 159 -0.44 -14.41 5.52
N GLY A 160 -1.69 -14.84 5.44
CA GLY A 160 -2.63 -14.78 6.54
C GLY A 160 -3.27 -16.14 6.81
N HIS A 161 -4.12 -16.18 7.82
CA HIS A 161 -4.91 -17.36 8.18
C HIS A 161 -6.36 -16.96 8.42
N GLU A 162 -7.27 -17.84 8.03
CA GLU A 162 -8.71 -17.73 8.29
C GLU A 162 -9.19 -19.08 8.81
N GLY A 163 -9.44 -19.15 10.11
CA GLY A 163 -9.68 -20.41 10.80
C GLY A 163 -8.48 -21.37 10.64
N ALA A 164 -8.74 -22.56 10.11
CA ALA A 164 -7.72 -23.59 9.88
C ALA A 164 -6.97 -23.45 8.54
N ARG A 165 -7.35 -22.48 7.70
CA ARG A 165 -6.80 -22.31 6.35
C ARG A 165 -5.77 -21.20 6.31
N SER A 166 -4.67 -21.45 5.61
CA SER A 166 -3.65 -20.44 5.33
C SER A 166 -3.85 -19.89 3.92
N TYR A 167 -3.59 -18.60 3.71
CA TYR A 167 -3.76 -17.96 2.41
C TYR A 167 -2.62 -16.98 2.12
N MET A 168 -2.35 -16.78 0.84
CA MET A 168 -1.53 -15.68 0.35
C MET A 168 -2.44 -14.65 -0.33
N ALA A 169 -2.17 -13.37 -0.09
CA ALA A 169 -2.99 -12.30 -0.62
C ALA A 169 -2.17 -11.09 -1.05
N LEU A 170 -2.62 -10.44 -2.11
CA LEU A 170 -2.25 -9.07 -2.44
C LEU A 170 -3.23 -8.14 -1.71
N ALA A 171 -2.70 -7.24 -0.89
CA ALA A 171 -3.51 -6.40 -0.03
C ALA A 171 -3.01 -4.94 0.04
N ILE A 172 -3.89 -4.07 0.52
CA ILE A 172 -3.63 -2.67 0.82
C ILE A 172 -3.84 -2.42 2.31
N ASN A 173 -2.86 -1.82 2.97
CA ASN A 173 -2.97 -1.33 4.33
C ASN A 173 -3.78 -0.04 4.30
N ALA A 174 -5.02 -0.06 4.78
CA ALA A 174 -5.83 1.13 4.94
C ALA A 174 -6.02 1.45 6.44
N PRO A 175 -6.31 2.71 6.80
CA PRO A 175 -6.55 3.08 8.18
C PRO A 175 -7.69 2.24 8.80
N GLY A 176 -7.33 1.41 9.78
CA GLY A 176 -8.28 0.57 10.53
C GLY A 176 -8.61 -0.79 9.91
N GLU A 177 -8.23 -1.06 8.65
CA GLU A 177 -8.56 -2.33 7.99
C GLU A 177 -7.60 -2.64 6.83
N VAL A 178 -7.31 -3.93 6.61
CA VAL A 178 -6.57 -4.39 5.43
C VAL A 178 -7.55 -4.72 4.30
N LYS A 179 -7.41 -4.07 3.15
CA LYS A 179 -8.22 -4.33 1.96
C LYS A 179 -7.55 -5.36 1.06
N VAL A 180 -8.19 -6.51 0.88
CA VAL A 180 -7.67 -7.61 0.07
C VAL A 180 -8.09 -7.42 -1.40
N LEU A 181 -7.12 -7.41 -2.32
CA LEU A 181 -7.36 -7.27 -3.76
C LEU A 181 -7.44 -8.63 -4.46
N LEU A 182 -6.60 -9.57 -4.05
CA LEU A 182 -6.53 -10.92 -4.59
C LEU A 182 -6.10 -11.88 -3.48
N LYS A 183 -6.76 -13.03 -3.34
CA LYS A 183 -6.54 -13.99 -2.26
C LYS A 183 -6.59 -15.41 -2.78
N GLY A 184 -5.50 -16.15 -2.61
CA GLY A 184 -5.42 -17.58 -2.88
C GLY A 184 -5.26 -18.36 -1.59
N VAL A 185 -6.14 -19.35 -1.39
CA VAL A 185 -6.08 -20.26 -0.25
C VAL A 185 -5.28 -21.49 -0.66
N ALA A 186 -4.39 -21.95 0.21
CA ALA A 186 -3.82 -23.29 0.05
C ALA A 186 -4.70 -24.31 0.75
N GLU A 187 -5.03 -25.39 0.05
CA GLU A 187 -5.64 -26.55 0.68
C GLU A 187 -4.57 -27.28 1.52
N ASP A 188 -4.95 -27.78 2.70
CA ASP A 188 -4.16 -28.72 3.52
C ASP A 188 -2.85 -28.29 4.18
N ILE A 189 -2.49 -27.00 4.18
CA ILE A 189 -1.38 -26.51 5.02
C ILE A 189 -1.94 -26.02 6.35
N GLY A 190 -2.03 -26.91 7.34
CA GLY A 190 -2.40 -26.53 8.71
C GLY A 190 -1.64 -25.30 9.21
N VAL A 191 -2.26 -24.54 10.11
CA VAL A 191 -1.89 -23.16 10.53
C VAL A 191 -0.41 -22.96 10.90
N GLU A 192 0.30 -24.00 11.35
CA GLU A 192 1.69 -23.89 11.82
C GLU A 192 2.75 -24.29 10.78
N ARG A 193 2.38 -24.96 9.67
CA ARG A 193 3.38 -25.59 8.80
C ARG A 193 4.04 -24.65 7.78
N TRP A 194 3.55 -23.43 7.58
CA TRP A 194 4.08 -22.54 6.54
C TRP A 194 5.23 -21.65 7.00
N LYS A 195 5.44 -21.44 8.30
CA LYS A 195 6.46 -20.50 8.81
C LYS A 195 7.89 -20.99 8.64
N ASP A 196 8.12 -22.29 8.77
CA ASP A 196 9.47 -22.89 8.77
C ASP A 196 9.70 -23.79 7.55
N ASN A 197 8.79 -23.80 6.58
CA ASN A 197 8.83 -24.73 5.46
C ASN A 197 8.63 -24.00 4.12
N GLU A 198 9.68 -24.02 3.30
CA GLU A 198 9.66 -23.54 1.92
C GLU A 198 8.54 -24.20 1.10
N ALA A 199 8.27 -25.49 1.33
CA ALA A 199 7.17 -26.19 0.67
C ALA A 199 5.79 -25.65 1.08
N GLY A 200 5.66 -25.12 2.30
CA GLY A 200 4.43 -24.46 2.75
C GLY A 200 4.21 -23.12 2.04
N VAL A 201 5.27 -22.33 1.89
CA VAL A 201 5.21 -21.07 1.12
C VAL A 201 4.90 -21.33 -0.35
N GLU A 202 5.50 -22.35 -0.95
CA GLU A 202 5.23 -22.72 -2.35
C GLU A 202 3.80 -23.18 -2.57
N CYS A 203 3.23 -23.96 -1.65
CA CYS A 203 1.83 -24.37 -1.75
C CYS A 203 0.86 -23.18 -1.59
N LEU A 204 1.20 -22.18 -0.75
CA LEU A 204 0.47 -20.90 -0.70
C LEU A 204 0.59 -20.12 -2.01
N ARG A 205 1.79 -20.08 -2.59
CA ARG A 205 2.05 -19.44 -3.89
C ARG A 205 1.23 -20.11 -5.00
N GLN A 206 1.13 -21.43 -4.99
CA GLN A 206 0.30 -22.19 -5.92
C GLN A 206 -1.20 -21.90 -5.74
N GLY A 207 -1.68 -21.79 -4.49
CA GLY A 207 -3.05 -21.35 -4.21
C GLY A 207 -3.34 -19.95 -4.75
N PHE A 208 -2.39 -19.03 -4.62
CA PHE A 208 -2.47 -17.68 -5.20
C PHE A 208 -2.45 -17.69 -6.73
N ASP A 209 -1.57 -18.50 -7.32
CA ASP A 209 -1.47 -18.70 -8.77
C ASP A 209 -2.79 -19.19 -9.38
N ASN A 210 -3.42 -20.20 -8.77
CA ASN A 210 -4.71 -20.71 -9.21
C ASN A 210 -5.80 -19.63 -9.27
N VAL A 211 -5.87 -18.78 -8.24
CA VAL A 211 -6.83 -17.67 -8.22
C VAL A 211 -6.46 -16.59 -9.24
N ALA A 212 -5.17 -16.30 -9.43
CA ALA A 212 -4.72 -15.40 -10.48
C ALA A 212 -5.14 -15.90 -11.87
N VAL A 213 -5.01 -17.20 -12.15
CA VAL A 213 -5.48 -17.83 -13.40
C VAL A 213 -6.99 -17.62 -13.59
N ASP A 214 -7.78 -17.82 -12.54
CA ASP A 214 -9.22 -17.66 -12.62
C ASP A 214 -9.64 -16.20 -12.85
N GLU A 215 -8.99 -15.24 -12.19
CA GLU A 215 -9.20 -13.82 -12.45
C GLU A 215 -8.76 -13.44 -13.87
N TRP A 216 -7.63 -13.93 -14.34
CA TRP A 216 -7.17 -13.74 -15.71
C TRP A 216 -8.22 -14.22 -16.71
N ARG A 217 -8.76 -15.44 -16.56
CA ARG A 217 -9.83 -15.96 -17.43
C ARG A 217 -11.07 -15.08 -17.44
N LYS A 218 -11.45 -14.48 -16.30
CA LYS A 218 -12.57 -13.52 -16.24
C LYS A 218 -12.25 -12.27 -17.05
N VAL A 219 -11.06 -11.71 -16.88
CA VAL A 219 -10.62 -10.50 -17.60
C VAL A 219 -10.54 -10.75 -19.11
N SER A 220 -9.92 -11.85 -19.54
CA SER A 220 -9.77 -12.18 -20.97
C SER A 220 -11.12 -12.37 -21.66
N ARG A 221 -12.09 -13.01 -20.98
CA ARG A 221 -13.47 -13.13 -21.51
C ARG A 221 -14.14 -11.77 -21.70
N GLY A 222 -13.96 -10.86 -20.74
CA GLY A 222 -14.48 -9.50 -20.85
C GLY A 222 -13.86 -8.72 -22.01
N LEU A 223 -12.54 -8.85 -22.22
CA LEU A 223 -11.84 -8.19 -23.33
C LEU A 223 -12.32 -8.69 -24.70
N ASN A 224 -12.51 -10.00 -24.86
CA ASN A 224 -13.00 -10.58 -26.12
C ASN A 224 -14.41 -10.07 -26.47
N GLN A 225 -15.31 -9.98 -25.50
CA GLN A 225 -16.67 -9.45 -25.72
C GLN A 225 -16.67 -7.96 -26.13
N VAL A 226 -15.73 -7.17 -25.64
CA VAL A 226 -15.60 -5.75 -26.03
C VAL A 226 -15.09 -5.63 -27.46
N MET A 227 -14.19 -6.52 -27.89
CA MET A 227 -13.67 -6.53 -29.25
C MET A 227 -14.73 -6.96 -30.28
N GLU A 228 -15.56 -7.95 -29.96
CA GLU A 228 -16.63 -8.44 -30.85
C GLU A 228 -17.73 -7.41 -31.13
N ARG A 229 -17.83 -6.36 -30.31
CA ARG A 229 -18.84 -5.29 -30.47
C ARG A 229 -18.35 -4.08 -31.26
N ARG A 230 -17.12 -4.09 -31.73
CA ARG A 230 -16.51 -3.02 -32.54
C ARG A 230 -16.39 -3.46 -33.99
#